data_AF-A0A9E5EEH7-F1
#
_entry.id   AF-A0A9E5EEH7-F1
#
_cell.length_a   1.000
_cell.length_b   1.000
_cell.length_c   1.000
_cell.angle_alpha   90.00
_cell.angle_beta   90.00
_cell.angle_gamma   90.00
#
_symmetry.space_group_name_H-M   'P 1'
#
loop_
_entity.id
_entity.type
_entity.pdbx_description
1 polymer ?
#
loop_
_entity_poly.entity_id
_entity_poly.type
_entity_poly.pdbx_seq_one_letter_code
_entity_poly.pdbx_strand_id
1 'polypeptide(L)'
;MPTYWLTCLHVAQLIALAPHEFGGVIVHARSGPVRERWMQALEQLARHHSLVTPLRKIPSGISDENLLGGLDIEATIISGKPVFRPGLLSHCDH
;
A
#
# COMPACT_ATOMS: atom_id res chain seq x y z
N MET A 1 19.74 -18.60 -16.39
CA MET A 1 19.99 -17.71 -15.23
C MET A 1 18.89 -16.66 -15.21
N PRO A 2 18.23 -16.36 -14.09
CA PRO A 2 16.77 -16.30 -14.01
C PRO A 2 16.24 -15.02 -14.67
N THR A 3 15.96 -15.09 -15.97
CA THR A 3 15.25 -14.06 -16.74
C THR A 3 13.98 -13.60 -16.03
N TYR A 4 13.31 -14.53 -15.34
CA TYR A 4 12.13 -14.24 -14.53
C TYR A 4 12.36 -13.17 -13.45
N TRP A 5 13.51 -13.19 -12.75
CA TRP A 5 13.77 -12.19 -11.70
C TRP A 5 13.95 -10.79 -12.29
N LEU A 6 14.70 -10.70 -13.40
CA LEU A 6 14.92 -9.43 -14.09
C LEU A 6 13.61 -8.88 -14.67
N THR A 7 12.76 -9.74 -15.24
CA THR A 7 11.41 -9.35 -15.68
C THR A 7 10.56 -8.82 -14.51
N CYS A 8 10.59 -9.47 -13.34
CA CYS A 8 9.89 -8.97 -12.16
C CYS A 8 10.40 -7.60 -11.71
N LEU A 9 11.70 -7.30 -11.84
CA LEU A 9 12.25 -5.98 -11.54
C LEU A 9 11.80 -4.92 -12.56
N HIS A 10 11.74 -5.24 -13.85
CA HIS A 10 11.17 -4.34 -14.86
C HIS A 10 9.70 -4.02 -14.58
N VAL A 11 8.91 -5.02 -14.15
CA VAL A 11 7.53 -4.80 -13.73
C VAL A 11 7.45 -3.85 -12.52
N ALA A 12 8.34 -4.01 -11.54
CA ALA A 12 8.40 -3.09 -10.40
C ALA A 12 8.76 -1.66 -10.82
N GLN A 13 9.65 -1.49 -11.80
CA GLN A 13 9.98 -0.17 -12.36
C GLN A 13 8.77 0.48 -13.04
N LEU A 14 8.02 -0.28 -13.85
CA LEU A 14 6.83 0.23 -14.53
C LEU A 14 5.77 0.71 -13.53
N ILE A 15 5.49 -0.08 -12.49
CA ILE A 15 4.53 0.33 -11.44
C ILE A 15 5.04 1.54 -10.65
N ALA A 16 6.33 1.59 -10.31
CA ALA A 16 6.88 2.73 -9.60
C ALA A 16 6.84 4.03 -10.44
N LEU A 17 6.92 3.92 -11.77
CA LEU A 17 6.89 5.05 -12.70
C LEU A 17 5.48 5.62 -12.89
N ALA A 18 4.46 4.76 -13.03
CA ALA A 18 3.09 5.18 -13.31
C ALA A 18 2.05 4.29 -12.59
N PRO A 19 1.96 4.38 -11.25
CA PRO A 19 1.13 3.46 -10.47
C PRO A 19 -0.36 3.56 -10.81
N HIS A 20 -0.87 4.75 -11.10
CA HIS A 20 -2.27 4.98 -11.45
C HIS A 20 -2.64 4.46 -12.85
N GLU A 21 -1.69 4.50 -13.80
CA GLU A 21 -1.92 4.00 -15.17
C GLU A 21 -1.97 2.47 -15.23
N PHE A 22 -1.15 1.81 -14.40
CA PHE A 22 -1.05 0.35 -14.41
C PHE A 22 -1.94 -0.35 -13.37
N GLY A 23 -2.48 0.36 -12.38
CA GLY A 23 -3.45 -0.15 -11.40
C GLY A 23 -2.88 -1.08 -10.31
N GLY A 24 -1.79 -1.81 -10.55
CA GLY A 24 -1.09 -2.61 -9.55
C GLY A 24 -0.40 -3.87 -10.08
N VAL A 25 0.19 -4.66 -9.20
CA VAL A 25 0.87 -5.93 -9.53
C VAL A 25 0.47 -7.06 -8.58
N ILE A 26 0.21 -8.24 -9.16
CA ILE A 26 0.02 -9.49 -8.43
C ILE A 26 1.35 -10.24 -8.38
N VAL A 27 1.83 -10.52 -7.17
CA VAL A 27 3.09 -11.24 -6.94
C VAL A 27 2.83 -12.70 -6.59
N HIS A 28 3.12 -13.61 -7.52
CA HIS A 28 3.02 -15.05 -7.29
C HIS A 28 4.30 -15.59 -6.65
N ALA A 29 4.34 -15.57 -5.31
CA ALA A 29 5.43 -16.17 -4.53
C ALA A 29 4.93 -16.61 -3.15
N ARG A 30 5.55 -17.66 -2.59
CA ARG A 30 5.35 -18.01 -1.18
C ARG A 30 5.89 -16.88 -0.29
N SER A 31 5.37 -16.78 0.93
CA SER A 31 6.00 -15.95 1.97
C SER A 31 7.44 -16.40 2.17
N GLY A 32 8.38 -15.47 2.02
CA GLY A 32 9.80 -15.79 2.07
C GLY A 32 10.68 -14.72 1.40
N PRO A 33 12.00 -14.96 1.36
CA PRO A 33 12.99 -13.94 1.05
C PRO A 33 12.89 -13.38 -0.38
N VAL A 34 12.42 -14.18 -1.35
CA VAL A 34 12.25 -13.71 -2.74
C VAL A 34 11.16 -12.64 -2.84
N ARG A 35 10.02 -12.87 -2.19
CA ARG A 35 8.91 -11.91 -2.14
C ARG A 35 9.32 -10.64 -1.40
N GLU A 36 10.01 -10.79 -0.28
CA GLU A 36 10.51 -9.66 0.51
C GLU A 36 11.51 -8.80 -0.26
N ARG A 37 12.45 -9.45 -0.95
CA ARG A 37 13.43 -8.75 -1.79
C ARG A 37 12.78 -7.99 -2.93
N TRP A 38 11.71 -8.52 -3.52
CA TRP A 38 10.95 -7.82 -4.56
C TRP A 38 10.19 -6.61 -3.99
N MET A 39 9.54 -6.77 -2.82
CA MET A 39 8.86 -5.66 -2.14
C MET A 39 9.84 -4.54 -1.76
N GLN A 40 11.03 -4.87 -1.27
CA GLN A 40 12.08 -3.90 -0.97
C GLN A 40 12.57 -3.15 -2.22
N ALA A 41 12.75 -3.86 -3.35
CA ALA A 41 13.13 -3.24 -4.61
C ALA A 41 12.06 -2.27 -5.11
N LEU A 42 10.78 -2.65 -5.03
CA LEU A 42 9.66 -1.77 -5.38
C LEU A 42 9.64 -0.51 -4.50
N GLU A 43 9.85 -0.65 -3.20
CA GLU A 43 9.89 0.49 -2.27
C GLU A 43 11.05 1.46 -2.58
N GLN A 44 12.22 0.92 -2.91
CA GLN A 44 13.37 1.73 -3.33
C GLN A 44 13.09 2.48 -4.64
N LEU A 45 12.49 1.80 -5.62
CA LEU A 45 12.13 2.40 -6.91
C LEU A 45 11.07 3.48 -6.75
N ALA A 46 10.03 3.25 -5.95
CA ALA A 46 8.99 4.24 -5.68
C ALA A 46 9.58 5.53 -5.07
N ARG A 47 10.48 5.39 -4.08
CA ARG A 47 11.21 6.53 -3.51
C ARG A 47 12.07 7.25 -4.55
N HIS A 48 12.74 6.49 -5.42
CA HIS A 48 13.58 7.06 -6.49
C HIS A 48 12.75 7.90 -7.48
N HIS A 49 11.56 7.43 -7.84
CA HIS A 49 10.61 8.15 -8.70
C HIS A 49 9.83 9.26 -7.97
N SER A 50 10.26 9.64 -6.75
CA SER A 50 9.63 10.69 -5.94
C SER A 50 8.15 10.43 -5.65
N LEU A 51 7.73 9.16 -5.57
CA LEU A 51 6.43 8.80 -5.04
C LEU A 51 6.43 9.17 -3.55
N VAL A 52 5.77 10.28 -3.22
CA VAL A 52 5.72 10.84 -1.85
C VAL A 52 4.86 9.96 -0.94
N THR A 53 3.91 9.23 -1.52
CA THR A 53 2.98 8.36 -0.81
C THR A 53 3.69 7.17 -0.17
N PRO A 54 3.56 6.97 1.15
CA PRO A 54 4.18 5.84 1.83
C PRO A 54 3.53 4.51 1.43
N LEU A 55 4.34 3.55 1.01
CA LEU A 55 3.90 2.17 0.81
C LEU A 55 3.52 1.54 2.16
N ARG A 56 2.25 1.19 2.34
CA ARG A 56 1.74 0.60 3.59
C ARG A 56 1.24 -0.82 3.39
N LYS A 57 1.56 -1.68 4.35
CA LYS A 57 1.03 -3.04 4.41
C LYS A 57 -0.40 -3.00 4.97
N ILE A 58 -1.30 -3.70 4.29
CA ILE A 58 -2.67 -3.93 4.76
C ILE A 58 -2.70 -5.29 5.47
N PRO A 59 -2.96 -5.35 6.79
CA PRO A 59 -3.16 -6.61 7.49
C PRO A 59 -4.36 -7.37 6.94
N SER A 60 -4.29 -8.69 6.83
CA SER A 60 -5.38 -9.50 6.25
C SER A 60 -6.69 -9.46 7.03
N GLY A 61 -6.63 -9.18 8.34
CA GLY A 61 -7.79 -9.09 9.22
C GLY A 61 -8.22 -7.65 9.55
N ILE A 62 -7.76 -6.65 8.78
CA ILE A 62 -8.21 -5.27 9.00
C ILE A 62 -9.72 -5.17 8.75
N SER A 63 -10.44 -4.51 9.65
CA SER A 63 -11.85 -4.20 9.45
C SER A 63 -12.02 -3.00 8.51
N ASP A 64 -13.17 -2.93 7.84
CA ASP A 64 -13.51 -1.82 6.94
C ASP A 64 -13.38 -0.47 7.63
N GLU A 65 -13.80 -0.36 8.90
CA GLU A 65 -13.66 0.86 9.70
C GLU A 65 -12.19 1.28 9.92
N ASN A 66 -11.26 0.33 10.06
CA ASN A 66 -9.85 0.61 10.25
C ASN A 66 -9.15 0.83 8.90
N LEU A 67 -9.68 0.28 7.81
CA LEU A 67 -9.16 0.46 6.46
C LEU A 67 -9.59 1.81 5.85
N LEU A 68 -10.89 2.08 5.85
CA LEU A 68 -11.52 3.24 5.22
C LEU A 68 -11.66 4.43 6.17
N GLY A 69 -11.84 4.15 7.46
CA GLY A 69 -12.23 5.12 8.47
C GLY A 69 -13.61 4.78 9.02
N GLY A 70 -13.91 5.31 10.20
CA GLY A 70 -15.13 4.95 10.93
C GLY A 70 -15.62 6.07 11.84
N LEU A 71 -16.73 5.82 12.53
CA LEU A 71 -17.24 6.74 13.53
C LEU A 71 -16.43 6.60 14.81
N ASP A 72 -15.97 7.73 15.35
CA ASP A 72 -15.46 7.80 16.71
C ASP A 72 -16.67 7.93 17.66
N ILE A 73 -17.07 6.81 18.26
CA ILE A 73 -18.27 6.73 19.10
C ILE A 73 -18.13 7.65 20.32
N GLU A 74 -16.97 7.66 20.95
CA GLU A 74 -16.72 8.46 22.16
C GLU A 74 -16.81 9.96 21.83
N ALA A 75 -16.07 10.41 20.82
CA ALA A 75 -16.09 11.82 20.41
C ALA A 75 -17.48 12.24 19.89
N THR A 76 -18.20 11.33 19.24
CA THR A 76 -19.58 11.58 18.77
C THR A 76 -20.53 11.80 19.93
N ILE A 77 -20.45 10.98 20.97
CA ILE A 77 -21.30 11.13 22.16
C ILE A 77 -21.00 12.44 22.89
N ILE A 78 -19.72 12.76 23.08
CA ILE A 78 -19.30 13.98 23.80
C ILE A 78 -19.74 15.24 23.03
N SER A 79 -19.57 15.25 21.71
CA SER A 79 -19.86 16.44 20.90
C SER A 79 -21.34 16.57 20.49
N GLY A 80 -22.12 15.50 20.62
CA GLY A 80 -23.50 15.43 20.12
C GLY A 80 -23.60 15.48 18.58
N LYS A 81 -22.48 15.31 17.88
CA LYS A 81 -22.38 15.37 16.40
C LYS A 81 -21.54 14.20 15.91
N PRO A 82 -21.81 13.63 14.72
CA PRO A 82 -20.97 12.57 14.16
C PRO A 82 -19.51 13.02 13.98
N VAL A 83 -18.57 12.33 14.62
CA VAL A 83 -17.12 12.53 14.48
C VAL A 83 -16.52 11.31 13.81
N PHE A 84 -15.77 11.51 12.71
CA PHE A 84 -15.15 10.42 11.96
C PHE A 84 -13.65 10.35 12.21
N ARG A 85 -13.13 9.12 12.34
CA ARG A 85 -11.70 8.82 12.41
C ARG A 85 -11.17 8.36 11.05
N PRO A 86 -9.99 8.84 10.63
CA PRO A 86 -9.34 8.39 9.39
C PRO A 86 -8.96 6.91 9.45
N GLY A 87 -9.09 6.20 8.32
CA GLY A 87 -8.61 4.82 8.16
C GLY A 87 -7.18 4.72 7.65
N LEU A 88 -6.69 3.50 7.47
CA LEU A 88 -5.35 3.23 6.92
C LEU A 88 -5.16 3.86 5.54
N LEU A 89 -6.16 3.82 4.65
CA LEU A 89 -6.05 4.36 3.30
C LEU A 89 -5.95 5.88 3.26
N SER A 90 -6.48 6.59 4.24
CA SER A 90 -6.44 8.06 4.25
C SER A 90 -5.04 8.64 4.43
N HIS A 91 -4.04 7.82 4.75
CA HIS A 91 -2.64 8.26 4.77
C HIS A 91 -1.83 7.68 3.60
N CYS A 92 -2.53 7.09 2.62
CA CYS A 92 -2.00 6.58 1.37
C CYS A 92 -2.50 7.38 0.15
N ASP A 93 -3.36 8.39 0.35
CA ASP A 93 -3.83 9.30 -0.69
C ASP A 93 -3.29 10.71 -0.38
N HIS A 94 -2.30 11.16 -1.16
CA HIS A 94 -1.75 12.53 -1.11
C HIS A 94 -1.44 13.04 -2.52
#